data_AF-A0A2V8JFS5-F1
#
_entry.id   AF-A0A2V8JFS5-F1
#
_cell.length_a   1.000
_cell.length_b   1.000
_cell.length_c   1.000
_cell.angle_alpha   90.00
_cell.angle_beta   90.00
_cell.angle_gamma   90.00
#
_symmetry.space_group_name_H-M   'P 1'
#
loop_
_entity.id
_entity.type
_entity.pdbx_description
1 polymer ?
#
loop_
_entity_poly.entity_id
_entity_poly.type
_entity_poly.pdbx_seq_one_letter_code
_entity_poly.pdbx_strand_id
1 'polypeptide(L)'
;MVQDAIATKKQIRHKVILVGLLCLFVANLPVFAAEPQSAENAPAAPPPDLELLSRGKPVFPAMWNAYRPIPLPPVDSSNGPKVSRYVQQRKLSLSLSEFLQLVVENNLAVQAARYNYLIAQVDLLRARSGQAARGVPGAPLPPALFAGAIGAGVGNISNVGNQGTGGTAISASARQVFGGPRGIADPTLSINTSWDRVVDPLNSTRVAGTSTVAINSAVLQTRFQQQLPFGTSYSISFNMQRQMTTQTRILFNPAYTSFFSVDFYQPLLNGAGRAFTKRFVSVAENDRRIAYQAFHGDLGTVLVAAADTYLDFLASRERQRLAERALALAETIHQSTQQRIEIGSLAPSDLVTAQLQVATSRRDLIVAQTNTQLLEVRLKSLITKAIGPDTAAIQFEPTD
;
A
#
# COMPACT_ATOMS: atom_id res chain seq x y z
N MET A 1 -21.64 46.58 -40.63
CA MET A 1 -21.10 46.55 -39.25
C MET A 1 -22.05 45.98 -38.18
N VAL A 2 -23.28 45.55 -38.49
CA VAL A 2 -24.22 45.04 -37.45
C VAL A 2 -24.35 43.49 -37.42
N GLN A 3 -24.04 42.79 -38.52
CA GLN A 3 -24.16 41.31 -38.58
C GLN A 3 -23.00 40.55 -37.91
N ASP A 4 -21.77 41.09 -37.90
CA ASP A 4 -20.62 40.42 -37.28
C ASP A 4 -20.68 40.35 -35.74
N ALA A 5 -21.37 41.30 -35.11
CA ALA A 5 -21.53 41.35 -33.66
C ALA A 5 -22.52 40.29 -33.11
N ILE A 6 -23.45 39.81 -33.95
CA ILE A 6 -24.48 38.84 -33.54
C ILE A 6 -23.92 37.41 -33.60
N ALA A 7 -23.04 37.10 -34.56
CA ALA A 7 -22.40 35.79 -34.71
C ALA A 7 -21.39 35.50 -33.58
N THR A 8 -20.62 36.50 -33.17
CA THR A 8 -19.64 36.41 -32.07
C THR A 8 -20.33 36.18 -30.72
N LYS A 9 -21.44 36.87 -30.45
CA LYS A 9 -22.19 36.73 -29.19
C LYS A 9 -22.85 35.36 -29.04
N LYS A 10 -23.30 34.74 -30.15
CA LYS A 10 -23.92 33.40 -30.17
C LYS A 10 -22.89 32.28 -29.95
N GLN A 11 -21.68 32.41 -30.51
CA GLN A 11 -20.57 31.49 -30.26
C GLN A 11 -20.04 31.55 -28.82
N ILE A 12 -19.94 32.76 -28.24
CA ILE A 12 -19.52 32.93 -26.84
C ILE A 12 -20.54 32.28 -25.90
N ARG A 13 -21.85 32.45 -26.15
CA ARG A 13 -22.90 31.77 -25.38
C ARG A 13 -22.81 30.24 -25.45
N HIS A 14 -22.57 29.66 -26.63
CA HIS A 14 -22.42 28.19 -26.75
C HIS A 14 -21.16 27.66 -26.04
N LYS A 15 -20.04 28.39 -26.10
CA LYS A 15 -18.83 28.04 -25.34
C LYS A 15 -19.06 28.08 -23.83
N VAL A 16 -19.72 29.12 -23.33
CA VAL A 16 -20.03 29.27 -21.91
C VAL A 16 -21.00 28.20 -21.43
N ILE A 17 -21.98 27.81 -22.26
CA ILE A 17 -22.90 26.72 -21.92
C ILE A 17 -22.17 25.37 -21.92
N LEU A 18 -21.30 25.07 -22.89
CA LEU A 18 -20.58 23.80 -22.95
C LEU A 18 -19.53 23.66 -21.84
N VAL A 19 -18.80 24.74 -21.51
CA VAL A 19 -17.89 24.80 -20.36
C VAL A 19 -18.68 24.75 -19.05
N GLY A 20 -19.84 25.41 -18.97
CA GLY A 20 -20.74 25.33 -17.82
C GLY A 20 -21.31 23.93 -17.59
N LEU A 21 -21.65 23.20 -18.65
CA LEU A 21 -22.14 21.82 -18.59
C LEU A 21 -21.03 20.84 -18.21
N LEU A 22 -19.81 21.05 -18.71
CA LEU A 22 -18.61 20.30 -18.29
C LEU A 22 -18.27 20.57 -16.81
N CYS A 23 -18.35 21.83 -16.37
CA CYS A 23 -18.16 22.22 -14.96
C CYS A 23 -19.28 21.70 -14.05
N LEU A 24 -20.53 21.66 -14.50
CA LEU A 24 -21.65 21.04 -13.75
C LEU A 24 -21.52 19.50 -13.68
N PHE A 25 -20.91 18.88 -14.69
CA PHE A 25 -20.59 17.45 -14.68
C PHE A 25 -19.44 17.12 -13.71
N VAL A 26 -18.49 18.06 -13.54
CA VAL A 26 -17.39 17.95 -12.56
C VAL A 26 -17.86 18.34 -11.14
N ALA A 27 -18.78 19.31 -11.00
CA ALA A 27 -19.25 19.82 -9.71
C ALA A 27 -20.32 18.94 -9.03
N ASN A 28 -21.00 18.05 -9.75
CA ASN A 28 -21.95 17.07 -9.17
C ASN A 28 -21.28 15.78 -8.67
N LEU A 29 -19.95 15.69 -8.72
CA LEU A 29 -19.21 14.65 -8.01
C LEU A 29 -18.97 15.13 -6.57
N PRO A 30 -19.48 14.44 -5.55
CA PRO A 30 -19.13 14.71 -4.16
C PRO A 30 -17.70 14.20 -3.95
N VAL A 31 -16.71 14.96 -4.42
CA VAL A 31 -15.28 14.63 -4.37
C VAL A 31 -14.48 15.68 -3.58
N PHE A 32 -15.12 16.73 -3.08
CA PHE A 32 -14.46 17.70 -2.22
C PHE A 32 -15.16 17.83 -0.86
N ALA A 33 -14.34 17.69 0.18
CA ALA A 33 -14.58 17.94 1.60
C ALA A 33 -15.42 16.90 2.37
N ALA A 34 -14.72 15.89 2.89
CA ALA A 34 -14.90 15.51 4.29
C ALA A 34 -13.63 15.97 5.04
N GLU A 35 -13.77 16.92 5.96
CA GLU A 35 -12.71 17.26 6.91
C GLU A 35 -12.27 15.99 7.67
N PRO A 36 -10.97 15.81 7.98
CA PRO A 36 -10.56 14.75 8.88
C PRO A 36 -11.10 15.09 10.27
N GLN A 37 -12.25 14.49 10.62
CA GLN A 37 -12.69 14.45 12.00
C GLN A 37 -11.59 13.78 12.84
N SER A 38 -11.24 14.45 13.92
CA SER A 38 -10.27 14.03 14.93
C SER A 38 -10.44 12.54 15.25
N ALA A 39 -9.37 11.77 15.07
CA ALA A 39 -9.33 10.30 15.14
C ALA A 39 -9.50 9.72 16.55
N GLU A 40 -10.23 10.38 17.45
CA GLU A 40 -10.33 9.98 18.85
C GLU A 40 -11.61 9.17 19.16
N ASN A 41 -12.62 9.15 18.26
CA ASN A 41 -13.88 8.42 18.50
C ASN A 41 -14.51 7.83 17.23
N ALA A 42 -13.70 7.33 16.28
CA ALA A 42 -14.25 6.50 15.20
C ALA A 42 -14.55 5.10 15.75
N PRO A 43 -15.78 4.56 15.63
CA PRO A 43 -16.05 3.16 15.96
C PRO A 43 -15.07 2.29 15.16
N ALA A 44 -14.49 1.27 15.83
CA ALA A 44 -13.51 0.37 15.24
C ALA A 44 -13.95 -0.02 13.83
N ALA A 45 -13.22 0.47 12.82
CA ALA A 45 -13.57 0.23 11.43
C ALA A 45 -13.67 -1.29 11.23
N PRO A 46 -14.73 -1.78 10.55
CA PRO A 46 -14.87 -3.22 10.32
C PRO A 46 -13.59 -3.74 9.66
N PRO A 47 -13.17 -4.98 9.98
CA PRO A 47 -11.96 -5.55 9.41
C PRO A 47 -12.02 -5.42 7.88
N PRO A 48 -10.90 -5.03 7.24
CA PRO A 48 -10.89 -4.80 5.80
C PRO A 48 -11.31 -6.10 5.11
N ASP A 49 -12.36 -6.03 4.30
CA ASP A 49 -12.83 -7.18 3.54
C ASP A 49 -11.74 -7.56 2.52
N LEU A 50 -11.09 -8.70 2.82
CA LEU A 50 -9.98 -9.25 2.04
C LEU A 50 -10.44 -9.54 0.61
N GLU A 51 -11.68 -10.01 0.43
CA GLU A 51 -12.20 -10.28 -0.91
C GLU A 51 -12.31 -8.99 -1.73
N LEU A 52 -12.71 -7.87 -1.12
CA LEU A 52 -12.77 -6.57 -1.79
C LEU A 52 -11.39 -6.07 -2.22
N LEU A 53 -10.32 -6.37 -1.47
CA LEU A 53 -8.96 -5.97 -1.85
C LEU A 53 -8.47 -6.70 -3.09
N SER A 54 -8.87 -7.96 -3.28
CA SER A 54 -8.47 -8.77 -4.45
C SER A 54 -9.40 -8.65 -5.65
N ARG A 55 -10.70 -8.40 -5.42
CA ARG A 55 -11.75 -8.34 -6.46
C ARG A 55 -12.11 -6.90 -6.85
N GLY A 56 -11.89 -5.94 -5.96
CA GLY A 56 -12.39 -4.58 -6.10
C GLY A 56 -13.87 -4.46 -5.70
N LYS A 57 -14.33 -3.22 -5.52
CA LYS A 57 -15.76 -2.94 -5.26
C LYS A 57 -16.58 -3.25 -6.52
N PRO A 58 -17.84 -3.72 -6.36
CA PRO A 58 -18.69 -3.99 -7.51
C PRO A 58 -18.98 -2.71 -8.30
N VAL A 59 -19.05 -2.85 -9.62
CA VAL A 59 -19.35 -1.77 -10.58
C VAL A 59 -20.84 -1.38 -10.53
N PHE A 60 -21.71 -2.27 -10.07
CA PHE A 60 -23.14 -2.03 -9.87
C PHE A 60 -23.41 -1.78 -8.38
N PRO A 61 -24.23 -0.79 -7.98
CA PRO A 61 -25.16 0.03 -8.79
C PRO A 61 -24.57 1.30 -9.42
N ALA A 62 -23.41 1.78 -8.97
CA ALA A 62 -22.76 2.96 -9.52
C ALA A 62 -21.38 2.62 -10.07
N MET A 63 -21.16 2.84 -11.38
CA MET A 63 -19.92 2.44 -12.08
C MET A 63 -18.65 3.03 -11.46
N TRP A 64 -18.77 4.19 -10.81
CA TRP A 64 -17.67 4.90 -10.16
C TRP A 64 -17.24 4.27 -8.83
N ASN A 65 -18.07 3.43 -8.21
CA ASN A 65 -17.76 2.83 -6.90
C ASN A 65 -16.53 1.92 -6.95
N ALA A 66 -16.31 1.23 -8.08
CA ALA A 66 -15.14 0.38 -8.32
C ALA A 66 -13.81 1.16 -8.22
N TYR A 67 -13.85 2.47 -8.51
CA TYR A 67 -12.67 3.35 -8.54
C TYR A 67 -12.52 4.19 -7.26
N ARG A 68 -13.37 3.98 -6.25
CA ARG A 68 -13.25 4.68 -4.97
C ARG A 68 -12.22 4.00 -4.06
N PRO A 69 -11.39 4.79 -3.34
CA PRO A 69 -10.42 4.21 -2.41
C PRO A 69 -11.12 3.33 -1.36
N ILE A 70 -10.44 2.26 -0.95
CA ILE A 70 -10.82 1.43 0.18
C ILE A 70 -10.06 1.98 1.38
N PRO A 71 -10.72 2.58 2.38
CA PRO A 71 -10.03 3.04 3.58
C PRO A 71 -9.49 1.84 4.34
N LEU A 72 -8.23 1.93 4.76
CA LEU A 72 -7.62 0.97 5.68
C LEU A 72 -7.56 1.61 7.06
N PRO A 73 -7.76 0.85 8.15
CA PRO A 73 -7.53 1.36 9.49
C PRO A 73 -6.07 1.82 9.63
N PRO A 74 -5.82 2.96 10.29
CA PRO A 74 -4.47 3.44 10.52
C PRO A 74 -3.67 2.43 11.36
N VAL A 75 -2.34 2.46 11.23
CA VAL A 75 -1.45 1.62 12.04
C VAL A 75 -1.56 2.07 13.49
N ASP A 76 -2.18 1.24 14.33
CA ASP A 76 -2.25 1.48 15.76
C ASP A 76 -0.91 1.15 16.43
N SER A 77 -0.27 2.20 16.95
CA SER A 77 0.97 2.12 17.72
C SER A 77 0.74 1.80 19.20
N SER A 78 -0.51 1.82 19.67
CA SER A 78 -0.86 1.50 21.06
C SER A 78 -0.88 0.00 21.34
N ASN A 79 -0.68 -0.36 22.62
CA ASN A 79 -0.74 -1.75 23.06
C ASN A 79 -2.16 -2.30 22.89
N GLY A 80 -2.25 -3.56 22.44
CA GLY A 80 -3.52 -4.22 22.21
C GLY A 80 -4.41 -4.31 23.46
N PRO A 81 -5.74 -4.48 23.28
CA PRO A 81 -6.71 -4.49 24.37
C PRO A 81 -6.43 -5.55 25.43
N LYS A 82 -5.83 -6.70 25.10
CA LYS A 82 -5.54 -7.74 26.10
C LYS A 82 -4.42 -7.31 27.05
N VAL A 83 -3.34 -6.73 26.54
CA VAL A 83 -2.24 -6.23 27.37
C VAL A 83 -2.73 -5.15 28.31
N SER A 84 -3.53 -4.21 27.78
CA SER A 84 -4.10 -3.12 28.57
C SER A 84 -4.96 -3.61 29.75
N ARG A 85 -5.67 -4.74 29.60
CA ARG A 85 -6.42 -5.36 30.71
C ARG A 85 -5.50 -5.94 31.79
N TYR A 86 -4.45 -6.67 31.42
CA TYR A 86 -3.50 -7.20 32.41
C TYR A 86 -2.72 -6.09 33.12
N VAL A 87 -2.40 -5.02 32.40
CA VAL A 87 -1.76 -3.82 32.98
C VAL A 87 -2.67 -3.14 34.00
N GLN A 88 -3.97 -2.99 33.68
CA GLN A 88 -4.97 -2.44 34.62
C GLN A 88 -5.11 -3.30 35.90
N GLN A 89 -4.97 -4.62 35.77
CA GLN A 89 -5.04 -5.55 36.91
C GLN A 89 -3.75 -5.60 37.74
N ARG A 90 -2.69 -4.88 37.34
CA ARG A 90 -1.36 -4.83 37.99
C ARG A 90 -0.72 -6.21 38.23
N LYS A 91 -1.17 -7.25 37.53
CA LYS A 91 -0.66 -8.61 37.63
C LYS A 91 -0.49 -9.19 36.23
N LEU A 92 0.74 -9.51 35.87
CA LEU A 92 1.08 -10.25 34.66
C LEU A 92 1.27 -11.72 35.04
N SER A 93 0.19 -12.35 35.50
CA SER A 93 0.14 -13.79 35.73
C SER A 93 -0.26 -14.48 34.43
N LEU A 94 0.71 -15.02 33.69
CA LEU A 94 0.49 -15.51 32.33
C LEU A 94 0.95 -16.97 32.17
N SER A 95 0.09 -17.78 31.57
CA SER A 95 0.49 -19.09 31.03
C SER A 95 1.27 -18.92 29.73
N LEU A 96 2.02 -19.93 29.30
CA LEU A 96 2.72 -19.90 28.01
C LEU A 96 1.76 -19.55 26.86
N SER A 97 0.54 -20.12 26.87
CA SER A 97 -0.45 -19.89 25.81
C SER A 97 -0.95 -18.44 25.76
N GLU A 98 -1.20 -17.82 26.91
CA GLU A 98 -1.62 -16.43 27.01
C GLU A 98 -0.48 -15.49 26.63
N PHE A 99 0.73 -15.79 27.07
CA PHE A 99 1.93 -15.06 26.68
C PHE A 99 2.09 -15.04 25.15
N LEU A 100 2.02 -16.20 24.50
CA LEU A 100 2.12 -16.28 23.03
C LEU A 100 1.00 -15.48 22.32
N GLN A 101 -0.23 -15.48 22.86
CA GLN A 101 -1.30 -14.65 22.31
C GLN A 101 -0.98 -13.16 22.40
N LEU A 102 -0.46 -12.70 23.54
CA LEU A 102 -0.07 -11.29 23.73
C LEU A 102 1.06 -10.88 22.78
N VAL A 103 2.04 -11.78 22.58
CA VAL A 103 3.11 -11.57 21.60
C VAL A 103 2.52 -11.43 20.19
N VAL A 104 1.65 -12.33 19.74
CA VAL A 104 1.05 -12.24 18.39
C VAL A 104 0.21 -10.97 18.21
N GLU A 105 -0.45 -10.50 19.28
CA GLU A 105 -1.26 -9.28 19.25
C GLU A 105 -0.41 -7.99 19.14
N ASN A 106 0.76 -7.97 19.79
CA ASN A 106 1.59 -6.77 19.90
C ASN A 106 2.87 -6.80 19.07
N ASN A 107 3.17 -7.91 18.41
CA ASN A 107 4.37 -8.01 17.61
C ASN A 107 4.22 -7.19 16.30
N LEU A 108 5.01 -6.11 16.20
CA LEU A 108 5.02 -5.22 15.03
C LEU A 108 5.49 -5.92 13.74
N ALA A 109 6.37 -6.91 13.84
CA ALA A 109 6.83 -7.67 12.67
C ALA A 109 5.71 -8.56 12.12
N VAL A 110 4.94 -9.23 13.00
CA VAL A 110 3.73 -9.98 12.59
C VAL A 110 2.69 -9.04 11.98
N GLN A 111 2.51 -7.84 12.56
CA GLN A 111 1.63 -6.83 11.99
C GLN A 111 2.09 -6.37 10.59
N ALA A 112 3.38 -6.12 10.40
CA ALA A 112 3.97 -5.79 9.09
C ALA A 112 3.80 -6.94 8.08
N ALA A 113 4.02 -8.18 8.50
CA ALA A 113 3.82 -9.36 7.66
C ALA A 113 2.35 -9.52 7.21
N ARG A 114 1.36 -9.17 8.05
CA ARG A 114 -0.05 -9.10 7.63
C ARG A 114 -0.26 -8.10 6.50
N TYR A 115 0.39 -6.93 6.55
CA TYR A 115 0.30 -5.95 5.46
C TYR A 115 0.90 -6.46 4.16
N ASN A 116 1.97 -7.26 4.19
CA ASN A 116 2.52 -7.87 2.97
C ASN A 116 1.48 -8.76 2.25
N TYR A 117 0.65 -9.50 3.00
CA TYR A 117 -0.46 -10.25 2.43
C TYR A 117 -1.56 -9.34 1.85
N LEU A 118 -1.89 -8.22 2.50
CA LEU A 118 -2.83 -7.23 1.96
C LEU A 118 -2.30 -6.59 0.67
N ILE A 119 -1.01 -6.26 0.62
CA ILE A 119 -0.34 -5.73 -0.56
C ILE A 119 -0.42 -6.72 -1.72
N ALA A 120 -0.20 -8.02 -1.47
CA ALA A 120 -0.32 -9.05 -2.49
C ALA A 120 -1.75 -9.16 -3.06
N GLN A 121 -2.78 -8.91 -2.25
CA GLN A 121 -4.16 -8.88 -2.75
C GLN A 121 -4.44 -7.67 -3.64
N VAL A 122 -3.94 -6.49 -3.27
CA VAL A 122 -4.04 -5.29 -4.11
C VAL A 122 -3.23 -5.46 -5.40
N ASP A 123 -2.09 -6.15 -5.36
CA ASP A 123 -1.29 -6.47 -6.55
C ASP A 123 -2.03 -7.44 -7.48
N LEU A 124 -2.80 -8.39 -6.93
CA LEU A 124 -3.70 -9.23 -7.72
C LEU A 124 -4.81 -8.42 -8.40
N LEU A 125 -5.42 -7.46 -7.71
CA LEU A 125 -6.40 -6.57 -8.32
C LEU A 125 -5.77 -5.72 -9.45
N ARG A 126 -4.56 -5.21 -9.22
CA ARG A 126 -3.75 -4.52 -10.23
C ARG A 126 -3.48 -5.43 -11.43
N ALA A 127 -3.06 -6.68 -11.21
CA ALA A 127 -2.82 -7.62 -12.29
C ALA A 127 -4.10 -7.95 -13.07
N ARG A 128 -5.26 -8.02 -12.39
CA ARG A 128 -6.59 -8.23 -13.01
C ARG A 128 -7.02 -7.06 -13.90
N SER A 129 -6.65 -5.82 -13.54
CA SER A 129 -6.81 -4.67 -14.44
C SER A 129 -5.96 -4.77 -15.72
N GLY A 130 -5.02 -5.73 -15.78
CA GLY A 130 -4.10 -5.92 -16.89
C GLY A 130 -2.78 -5.14 -16.73
N GLN A 131 -2.51 -4.57 -15.56
CA GLN A 131 -1.19 -4.06 -15.24
C GLN A 131 -0.22 -5.19 -14.87
N ALA A 132 1.08 -4.87 -14.86
CA ALA A 132 2.08 -5.80 -14.41
C ALA A 132 2.00 -5.95 -12.90
N ALA A 133 2.12 -7.19 -12.43
CA ALA A 133 2.36 -7.50 -11.02
C ALA A 133 3.63 -6.76 -10.56
N ARG A 134 3.63 -6.28 -9.32
CA ARG A 134 4.81 -5.67 -8.68
C ARG A 134 5.62 -6.69 -7.90
N GLY A 135 5.05 -7.87 -7.67
CA GLY A 135 5.70 -8.93 -6.91
C GLY A 135 5.60 -8.70 -5.41
N VAL A 136 6.04 -9.69 -4.66
CA VAL A 136 6.00 -9.70 -3.19
C VAL A 136 7.43 -9.90 -2.66
N PRO A 137 7.79 -9.34 -1.49
CA PRO A 137 9.04 -9.66 -0.82
C PRO A 137 9.28 -11.19 -0.77
N GLY A 138 10.43 -11.64 -1.27
CA GLY A 138 10.79 -13.06 -1.34
C GLY A 138 10.46 -13.78 -2.66
N ALA A 139 9.73 -13.15 -3.58
CA ALA A 139 9.43 -13.70 -4.91
C ALA A 139 9.69 -12.66 -6.02
N PRO A 140 10.95 -12.49 -6.46
CA PRO A 140 11.27 -11.56 -7.53
C PRO A 140 10.65 -12.03 -8.85
N LEU A 141 10.07 -11.10 -9.60
CA LEU A 141 9.46 -11.39 -10.89
C LEU A 141 10.54 -11.65 -11.95
N PRO A 142 10.46 -12.74 -12.73
CA PRO A 142 11.44 -12.99 -13.79
C PRO A 142 11.40 -11.86 -14.84
N PRO A 143 12.56 -11.28 -15.23
CA PRO A 143 12.61 -10.22 -16.25
C PRO A 143 12.00 -10.63 -17.60
N ALA A 144 12.03 -11.93 -17.90
CA ALA A 144 11.43 -12.49 -19.11
C ALA A 144 9.90 -12.29 -19.21
N LEU A 145 9.18 -12.10 -18.09
CA LEU A 145 7.76 -11.74 -18.13
C LEU A 145 7.53 -10.37 -18.75
N PHE A 146 8.51 -9.48 -18.63
CA PHE A 146 8.45 -8.14 -19.20
C PHE A 146 9.03 -8.10 -20.63
N ALA A 147 9.80 -9.11 -21.03
CA ALA A 147 10.33 -9.27 -22.37
C ALA A 147 9.31 -9.96 -23.30
N GLY A 148 8.65 -9.19 -24.17
CA GLY A 148 7.76 -9.69 -25.21
C GLY A 148 7.20 -8.57 -26.07
N ALA A 149 6.65 -8.87 -27.25
CA ALA A 149 6.09 -7.87 -28.18
C ALA A 149 4.91 -7.05 -27.62
N ILE A 150 4.33 -7.50 -26.50
CA ILE A 150 3.30 -6.78 -25.71
C ILE A 150 3.88 -6.30 -24.35
N GLY A 151 5.22 -6.25 -24.24
CA GLY A 151 6.01 -5.83 -23.08
C GLY A 151 6.40 -4.34 -23.10
N ALA A 152 6.08 -3.61 -24.17
CA ALA A 152 6.14 -2.15 -24.22
C ALA A 152 4.72 -1.59 -24.04
N GLY A 153 4.24 -1.47 -22.80
CA GLY A 153 2.92 -0.87 -22.55
C GLY A 153 2.25 -1.15 -21.20
N VAL A 154 2.87 -1.93 -20.31
CA VAL A 154 2.29 -2.22 -18.98
C VAL A 154 2.71 -1.19 -17.90
N GLY A 155 3.40 -0.14 -18.31
CA GLY A 155 3.62 1.08 -17.53
C GLY A 155 3.00 2.25 -18.28
N ASN A 156 2.13 2.99 -17.61
CA ASN A 156 1.60 4.28 -18.07
C ASN A 156 1.02 4.25 -19.51
N ILE A 157 -0.30 4.07 -19.63
CA ILE A 157 -1.08 4.77 -20.68
C ILE A 157 -1.10 6.28 -20.34
N SER A 158 0.08 6.86 -20.12
CA SER A 158 0.30 8.29 -19.91
C SER A 158 0.91 8.94 -21.14
N ASN A 159 1.33 8.14 -22.13
CA ASN A 159 1.68 8.63 -23.45
C ASN A 159 0.75 7.98 -24.48
N VAL A 160 -0.49 8.47 -24.54
CA VAL A 160 -1.18 8.46 -25.84
C VAL A 160 -0.45 9.52 -26.66
N GLY A 161 0.62 9.10 -27.34
CA GLY A 161 1.27 9.95 -28.33
C GLY A 161 0.26 10.26 -29.42
N ASN A 162 0.16 11.52 -29.83
CA ASN A 162 -0.57 11.99 -31.00
C ASN A 162 0.00 11.46 -32.35
N GLN A 163 0.59 10.26 -32.35
CA GLN A 163 1.05 9.58 -33.57
C GLN A 163 -0.15 8.92 -34.25
N GLY A 164 -0.95 9.75 -34.91
CA GLY A 164 -2.18 9.33 -35.59
C GLY A 164 -3.08 10.50 -35.97
N THR A 165 -2.78 11.72 -35.50
CA THR A 165 -3.45 12.93 -35.96
C THR A 165 -3.06 13.22 -37.41
N GLY A 166 -3.90 12.83 -38.35
CA GLY A 166 -3.92 13.35 -39.73
C GLY A 166 -4.31 14.84 -39.82
N GLY A 167 -3.94 15.64 -38.83
CA GLY A 167 -4.20 17.07 -38.75
C GLY A 167 -2.92 17.79 -38.38
N THR A 168 -2.26 18.37 -39.38
CA THR A 168 -1.03 19.17 -39.32
C THR A 168 -1.19 20.54 -38.62
N ALA A 169 -2.21 20.71 -37.77
CA ALA A 169 -2.68 22.02 -37.33
C ALA A 169 -2.76 22.20 -35.80
N ILE A 170 -1.92 21.48 -35.03
CA ILE A 170 -1.83 21.65 -33.57
C ILE A 170 -0.45 22.21 -33.24
N SER A 171 -0.38 23.50 -32.95
CA SER A 171 0.87 24.22 -32.63
C SER A 171 1.33 24.06 -31.18
N ALA A 172 0.49 23.47 -30.30
CA ALA A 172 0.80 23.30 -28.87
C ALA A 172 0.45 21.90 -28.35
N SER A 173 1.36 21.31 -27.58
CA SER A 173 1.14 20.05 -26.84
C SER A 173 -0.07 20.20 -25.90
N ALA A 174 -1.09 19.35 -26.08
CA ALA A 174 -2.28 19.38 -25.23
C ALA A 174 -1.92 19.16 -23.74
N ARG A 175 -2.53 19.94 -22.82
CA ARG A 175 -2.43 19.67 -21.38
C ARG A 175 -3.31 18.46 -21.06
N GLN A 176 -2.68 17.30 -20.91
CA GLN A 176 -3.37 16.04 -20.59
C GLN A 176 -3.52 15.91 -19.07
N VAL A 177 -4.73 15.57 -18.61
CA VAL A 177 -5.00 15.20 -17.21
C VAL A 177 -5.10 13.69 -17.13
N PHE A 178 -4.14 13.05 -16.47
CA PHE A 178 -4.13 11.60 -16.26
C PHE A 178 -4.76 11.24 -14.92
N GLY A 179 -5.98 10.70 -14.96
CA GLY A 179 -6.55 9.96 -13.84
C GLY A 179 -5.87 8.61 -13.66
N GLY A 180 -4.71 8.59 -12.99
CA GLY A 180 -4.04 7.39 -12.48
C GLY A 180 -3.46 6.41 -13.51
N PRO A 181 -2.59 5.48 -13.07
CA PRO A 181 -2.09 4.40 -13.92
C PRO A 181 -3.24 3.43 -14.23
N ARG A 182 -3.45 3.14 -15.52
CA ARG A 182 -4.60 2.34 -16.02
C ARG A 182 -4.16 0.96 -16.48
N GLY A 183 -4.98 -0.05 -16.25
CA GLY A 183 -4.74 -1.37 -16.80
C GLY A 183 -5.36 -1.53 -18.19
N ILE A 184 -4.76 -2.37 -19.04
CA ILE A 184 -5.24 -2.62 -20.41
C ILE A 184 -6.60 -3.33 -20.45
N ALA A 185 -6.97 -4.05 -19.38
CA ALA A 185 -8.23 -4.78 -19.29
C ALA A 185 -9.40 -3.91 -18.81
N ASP A 186 -9.12 -2.72 -18.28
CA ASP A 186 -10.14 -1.77 -17.86
C ASP A 186 -10.60 -0.91 -19.04
N PRO A 187 -11.89 -0.57 -19.14
CA PRO A 187 -12.39 0.30 -20.20
C PRO A 187 -11.81 1.70 -20.03
N THR A 188 -11.30 2.26 -21.13
CA THR A 188 -10.74 3.61 -21.14
C THR A 188 -11.51 4.50 -22.10
N LEU A 189 -11.93 5.67 -21.62
CA LEU A 189 -12.51 6.74 -22.40
C LEU A 189 -11.53 7.91 -22.42
N SER A 190 -11.02 8.26 -23.59
CA SER A 190 -10.22 9.47 -23.80
C SER A 190 -11.00 10.46 -24.64
N ILE A 191 -11.03 11.71 -24.17
CA ILE A 191 -11.66 12.83 -24.85
C ILE A 191 -10.59 13.90 -24.97
N ASN A 192 -10.14 14.16 -26.19
CA ASN A 192 -9.22 15.24 -26.52
C ASN A 192 -10.00 16.33 -27.23
N THR A 193 -9.96 17.54 -26.67
CA THR A 193 -10.51 18.73 -27.30
C THR A 193 -9.40 19.74 -27.49
N SER A 194 -9.23 20.25 -28.70
CA SER A 194 -8.29 21.33 -28.98
C SER A 194 -8.96 22.47 -29.73
N TRP A 195 -8.50 23.67 -29.44
CA TRP A 195 -8.88 24.89 -30.15
C TRP A 195 -7.58 25.62 -30.48
N ASP A 196 -7.27 25.78 -31.75
CA ASP A 196 -6.08 26.50 -32.22
C ASP A 196 -6.47 27.67 -33.12
N ARG A 197 -5.64 28.71 -33.11
CA ARG A 197 -5.72 29.84 -34.03
C ARG A 197 -4.31 30.16 -34.51
N VAL A 198 -4.03 29.74 -35.74
CA VAL A 198 -2.78 30.07 -36.43
C VAL A 198 -3.01 31.31 -37.28
N VAL A 199 -2.10 32.27 -37.22
CA VAL A 199 -2.16 33.49 -38.03
C VAL A 199 -0.88 33.59 -38.83
N ASP A 200 -1.00 33.35 -40.13
CA ASP A 200 0.12 33.41 -41.06
C ASP A 200 0.04 34.72 -41.86
N PRO A 201 1.02 35.63 -41.71
CA PRO A 201 1.13 36.78 -42.60
C PRO A 201 1.61 36.30 -43.97
N LEU A 202 0.89 36.66 -45.02
CA LEU A 202 1.25 36.28 -46.38
C LEU A 202 1.94 37.44 -47.09
N ASN A 203 3.05 37.15 -47.78
CA ASN A 203 3.79 38.14 -48.57
C ASN A 203 3.09 38.51 -49.90
N SER A 204 1.89 37.96 -50.17
CA SER A 204 1.14 38.25 -51.38
C SER A 204 -0.36 38.06 -51.19
N THR A 205 -1.14 39.02 -51.66
CA THR A 205 -2.62 38.99 -51.63
C THR A 205 -3.22 38.28 -52.85
N ARG A 206 -2.41 37.83 -53.82
CA ARG A 206 -2.89 37.20 -55.08
C ARG A 206 -3.55 35.84 -54.85
N VAL A 207 -2.98 35.01 -53.97
CA VAL A 207 -3.47 33.66 -53.65
C VAL A 207 -4.63 33.72 -52.66
N ALA A 208 -4.58 34.70 -51.76
CA ALA A 208 -5.41 34.75 -50.56
C ALA A 208 -6.56 35.77 -50.58
N GLY A 209 -6.37 36.86 -51.29
CA GLY A 209 -7.24 38.04 -51.26
C GLY A 209 -7.19 38.81 -49.94
N THR A 210 -6.39 38.38 -48.95
CA THR A 210 -6.08 39.10 -47.71
C THR A 210 -4.57 39.05 -47.45
N SER A 211 -4.02 40.03 -46.71
CA SER A 211 -2.58 40.08 -46.35
C SER A 211 -2.25 39.22 -45.13
N THR A 212 -3.25 38.88 -44.33
CA THR A 212 -3.13 37.97 -43.18
C THR A 212 -4.19 36.88 -43.30
N VAL A 213 -3.77 35.63 -43.12
CA VAL A 213 -4.68 34.48 -43.10
C VAL A 213 -4.69 33.92 -41.70
N ALA A 214 -5.85 33.99 -41.06
CA ALA A 214 -6.09 33.36 -39.77
C ALA A 214 -6.86 32.04 -40.00
N ILE A 215 -6.26 30.94 -39.57
CA ILE A 215 -6.87 29.62 -39.55
C ILE A 215 -7.28 29.30 -38.12
N ASN A 216 -8.57 29.12 -37.92
CA ASN A 216 -9.14 28.74 -36.64
C ASN A 216 -9.61 27.29 -36.72
N SER A 217 -8.93 26.39 -35.99
CA SER A 217 -9.23 24.97 -35.98
C SER A 217 -9.81 24.57 -34.62
N ALA A 218 -10.84 23.72 -34.64
CA ALA A 218 -11.37 23.07 -33.46
C ALA A 218 -11.41 21.57 -33.71
N VAL A 219 -10.81 20.78 -32.83
CA VAL A 219 -10.76 19.32 -32.93
C VAL A 219 -11.41 18.71 -31.69
N LEU A 220 -12.26 17.72 -31.92
CA LEU A 220 -12.80 16.82 -30.91
C LEU A 220 -12.40 15.40 -31.29
N GLN A 221 -11.73 14.70 -30.39
CA GLN A 221 -11.38 13.30 -30.55
C GLN A 221 -11.89 12.55 -29.34
N THR A 222 -12.70 11.54 -29.56
CA THR A 222 -13.19 10.65 -28.52
C THR A 222 -12.76 9.25 -28.88
N ARG A 223 -12.12 8.54 -27.96
CA ARG A 223 -11.71 7.15 -28.15
C ARG A 223 -12.09 6.33 -26.93
N PHE A 224 -12.85 5.27 -27.16
CA PHE A 224 -13.22 4.29 -26.16
C PHE A 224 -12.56 2.96 -26.52
N GLN A 225 -11.74 2.40 -25.64
CA GLN A 225 -11.01 1.16 -25.92
C GLN A 225 -10.86 0.29 -24.68
N GLN A 226 -10.82 -1.02 -24.89
CA GLN A 226 -10.60 -2.02 -23.85
C GLN A 226 -9.97 -3.29 -24.46
N GLN A 227 -9.09 -3.95 -23.72
CA GLN A 227 -8.62 -5.29 -24.04
C GLN A 227 -9.38 -6.34 -23.22
N LEU A 228 -9.87 -7.37 -23.90
CA LEU A 228 -10.60 -8.47 -23.29
C LEU A 228 -9.63 -9.54 -22.76
N PRO A 229 -10.04 -10.35 -21.76
CA PRO A 229 -9.18 -11.34 -21.11
C PRO A 229 -8.66 -12.49 -22.00
N PHE A 230 -9.13 -12.57 -23.24
CA PHE A 230 -8.73 -13.57 -24.24
C PHE A 230 -7.76 -13.02 -25.31
N GLY A 231 -7.30 -11.77 -25.13
CA GLY A 231 -6.25 -11.13 -25.93
C GLY A 231 -6.78 -10.08 -26.92
N THR A 232 -8.06 -10.17 -27.27
CA THR A 232 -8.76 -9.31 -28.22
C THR A 232 -8.93 -7.90 -27.68
N SER A 233 -8.72 -6.88 -28.51
CA SER A 233 -9.03 -5.51 -28.16
C SER A 233 -10.03 -4.91 -29.14
N TYR A 234 -10.82 -3.98 -28.65
CA TYR A 234 -11.68 -3.16 -29.49
C TYR A 234 -11.42 -1.69 -29.21
N SER A 235 -11.54 -0.85 -30.23
CA SER A 235 -11.54 0.60 -30.07
C SER A 235 -12.61 1.26 -30.93
N ILE A 236 -13.37 2.15 -30.33
CA ILE A 236 -14.36 3.00 -30.97
C ILE A 236 -13.79 4.40 -30.95
N SER A 237 -13.60 5.01 -32.13
CA SER A 237 -13.04 6.35 -32.25
C SER A 237 -13.97 7.26 -33.03
N PHE A 238 -14.18 8.46 -32.52
CA PHE A 238 -14.91 9.53 -33.18
C PHE A 238 -14.03 10.79 -33.20
N ASN A 239 -13.67 11.24 -34.38
CA ASN A 239 -12.88 12.43 -34.60
C ASN A 239 -13.69 13.43 -35.41
N MET A 240 -13.67 14.69 -35.00
CA MET A 240 -14.30 15.79 -35.70
C MET A 240 -13.32 16.96 -35.71
N GLN A 241 -13.02 17.48 -36.89
CA GLN A 241 -12.21 18.68 -37.08
C GLN A 241 -13.03 19.70 -37.85
N ARG A 242 -13.05 20.93 -37.31
CA ARG A 242 -13.67 22.09 -37.91
C ARG A 242 -12.57 23.09 -38.21
N GLN A 243 -12.45 23.51 -39.45
CA GLN A 243 -11.46 24.50 -39.87
C GLN A 243 -12.17 25.70 -40.49
N MET A 244 -11.92 26.87 -39.91
CA MET A 244 -12.29 28.15 -40.48
C MET A 244 -11.05 28.86 -40.98
N THR A 245 -11.20 29.64 -42.04
CA THR A 245 -10.13 30.46 -42.59
C THR A 245 -10.64 31.86 -42.92
N THR A 246 -9.80 32.88 -42.84
CA THR A 246 -10.17 34.23 -43.33
C THR A 246 -9.92 34.41 -44.82
N GLN A 247 -9.57 33.33 -45.51
CA GLN A 247 -9.29 33.31 -46.95
C GLN A 247 -10.52 33.57 -47.80
N THR A 248 -10.46 34.56 -48.69
CA THR A 248 -11.60 34.98 -49.51
C THR A 248 -11.84 34.09 -50.75
N ARG A 249 -10.82 33.36 -51.20
CA ARG A 249 -10.85 32.51 -52.40
C ARG A 249 -11.22 31.04 -52.13
N ILE A 250 -11.60 30.69 -50.90
CA ILE A 250 -12.05 29.34 -50.54
C ILE A 250 -13.58 29.29 -50.60
N LEU A 251 -14.12 28.35 -51.40
CA LEU A 251 -15.57 28.18 -51.57
C LEU A 251 -16.26 27.59 -50.32
N PHE A 252 -15.59 26.69 -49.61
CA PHE A 252 -16.15 25.98 -48.46
C PHE A 252 -15.46 26.40 -47.16
N ASN A 253 -16.13 27.26 -46.39
CA ASN A 253 -15.64 27.77 -45.12
C ASN A 253 -16.84 28.07 -44.19
N PRO A 254 -16.94 27.44 -43.01
CA PRO A 254 -16.06 26.43 -42.42
C PRO A 254 -16.08 25.08 -43.15
N ALA A 255 -14.93 24.41 -43.18
CA ALA A 255 -14.83 23.00 -43.56
C ALA A 255 -14.96 22.11 -42.31
N TYR A 256 -15.78 21.06 -42.40
CA TYR A 256 -15.92 20.03 -41.37
C TYR A 256 -15.45 18.69 -41.90
N THR A 257 -14.59 18.01 -41.16
CA THR A 257 -14.18 16.63 -41.43
C THR A 257 -14.51 15.79 -40.20
N SER A 258 -15.31 14.75 -40.39
CA SER A 258 -15.68 13.81 -39.34
C SER A 258 -15.27 12.40 -39.73
N PHE A 259 -14.64 11.68 -38.81
CA PHE A 259 -14.20 10.32 -38.99
C PHE A 259 -14.67 9.46 -37.82
N PHE A 260 -15.41 8.41 -38.13
CA PHE A 260 -15.86 7.41 -37.16
C PHE A 260 -15.24 6.06 -37.54
N SER A 261 -14.54 5.43 -36.59
CA SER A 261 -14.00 4.08 -36.77
C SER A 261 -14.37 3.17 -35.62
N VAL A 262 -14.58 1.91 -35.95
CA VAL A 262 -14.70 0.82 -34.99
C VAL A 262 -13.69 -0.24 -35.41
N ASP A 263 -12.66 -0.40 -34.60
CA ASP A 263 -11.55 -1.28 -34.87
C ASP A 263 -11.62 -2.49 -33.92
N PHE A 264 -11.49 -3.69 -34.47
CA PHE A 264 -11.45 -4.94 -33.73
C PHE A 264 -10.14 -5.66 -34.04
N TYR A 265 -9.36 -5.94 -33.01
CA TYR A 265 -8.06 -6.59 -33.14
C TYR A 265 -8.06 -7.92 -32.40
N GLN A 266 -7.95 -9.01 -33.14
CA GLN A 266 -7.87 -10.37 -32.62
C GLN A 266 -6.52 -10.98 -32.99
N PRO A 267 -5.60 -11.17 -32.03
CA PRO A 267 -4.43 -12.00 -32.28
C PRO A 267 -4.88 -13.46 -32.47
N LEU A 268 -4.38 -14.12 -33.52
CA LEU A 268 -4.72 -15.51 -33.86
C LEU A 268 -3.74 -16.54 -33.29
N LEU A 269 -2.44 -16.18 -33.21
CA LEU A 269 -1.37 -17.08 -32.76
C LEU A 269 -0.55 -16.45 -31.63
N ASN A 270 0.30 -15.48 -31.96
CA ASN A 270 1.13 -14.80 -30.97
C ASN A 270 0.30 -13.76 -30.21
N GLY A 271 0.18 -13.91 -28.89
CA GLY A 271 -0.65 -13.06 -28.03
C GLY A 271 -2.11 -13.50 -27.90
N ALA A 272 -2.50 -14.61 -28.52
CA ALA A 272 -3.82 -15.21 -28.35
C ALA A 272 -3.90 -16.05 -27.06
N GLY A 273 -5.07 -16.05 -26.43
CA GLY A 273 -5.39 -16.97 -25.34
C GLY A 273 -5.18 -16.43 -23.94
N ARG A 274 -5.97 -16.97 -23.01
CA ARG A 274 -6.02 -16.53 -21.60
C ARG A 274 -4.67 -16.67 -20.89
N ALA A 275 -3.87 -17.68 -21.24
CA ALA A 275 -2.58 -17.91 -20.59
C ALA A 275 -1.60 -16.73 -20.78
N PHE A 276 -1.56 -16.15 -21.98
CA PHE A 276 -0.68 -15.03 -22.27
C PHE A 276 -1.22 -13.71 -21.69
N THR A 277 -2.51 -13.42 -21.87
CA THR A 277 -3.13 -12.20 -21.36
C THR A 277 -3.20 -12.17 -19.83
N LYS A 278 -3.47 -13.31 -19.18
CA LYS A 278 -3.57 -13.42 -17.72
C LYS A 278 -2.25 -13.80 -17.04
N ARG A 279 -1.11 -13.79 -17.74
CA ARG A 279 0.19 -14.18 -17.15
C ARG A 279 0.49 -13.47 -15.82
N PHE A 280 0.26 -12.15 -15.77
CA PHE A 280 0.49 -11.35 -14.57
C PHE A 280 -0.54 -11.65 -13.47
N VAL A 281 -1.77 -12.05 -13.84
CA VAL A 281 -2.77 -12.51 -12.88
C VAL A 281 -2.33 -13.82 -12.25
N SER A 282 -1.89 -14.79 -13.06
CA SER A 282 -1.39 -16.07 -12.55
C SER A 282 -0.18 -15.90 -11.63
N VAL A 283 0.70 -14.95 -11.96
CA VAL A 283 1.87 -14.63 -11.14
C VAL A 283 1.44 -13.97 -9.83
N ALA A 284 0.58 -12.96 -9.87
CA ALA A 284 0.05 -12.33 -8.66
C ALA A 284 -0.76 -13.31 -7.78
N GLU A 285 -1.42 -14.32 -8.37
CA GLU A 285 -2.07 -15.39 -7.63
C GLU A 285 -1.05 -16.29 -6.90
N ASN A 286 0.07 -16.61 -7.54
CA ASN A 286 1.17 -17.34 -6.91
C ASN A 286 1.85 -16.49 -5.85
N ASP A 287 2.13 -15.21 -6.12
CA ASP A 287 2.73 -14.28 -5.17
C ASP A 287 1.85 -14.12 -3.93
N ARG A 288 0.52 -14.06 -4.09
CA ARG A 288 -0.42 -14.09 -2.97
C ARG A 288 -0.30 -15.35 -2.12
N ARG A 289 -0.13 -16.52 -2.74
CA ARG A 289 0.09 -17.79 -2.02
C ARG A 289 1.43 -17.78 -1.30
N ILE A 290 2.48 -17.28 -1.95
CA ILE A 290 3.81 -17.15 -1.35
C ILE A 290 3.76 -16.20 -0.15
N ALA A 291 3.13 -15.03 -0.27
CA ALA A 291 2.94 -14.08 0.82
C ALA A 291 2.24 -14.73 2.03
N TYR A 292 1.21 -15.54 1.75
CA TYR A 292 0.49 -16.27 2.79
C TYR A 292 1.38 -17.30 3.49
N GLN A 293 2.16 -18.08 2.74
CA GLN A 293 3.08 -19.07 3.34
C GLN A 293 4.24 -18.40 4.09
N ALA A 294 4.78 -17.31 3.56
CA ALA A 294 5.79 -16.50 4.24
C ALA A 294 5.27 -15.97 5.58
N PHE A 295 4.03 -15.48 5.63
CA PHE A 295 3.39 -15.06 6.88
C PHE A 295 3.30 -16.19 7.92
N HIS A 296 2.97 -17.42 7.50
CA HIS A 296 2.99 -18.58 8.40
C HIS A 296 4.39 -18.89 8.93
N GLY A 297 5.42 -18.78 8.08
CA GLY A 297 6.82 -18.93 8.48
C GLY A 297 7.28 -17.86 9.49
N ASP A 298 6.95 -16.59 9.23
CA ASP A 298 7.27 -15.47 10.12
C ASP A 298 6.56 -15.63 11.48
N LEU A 299 5.28 -16.01 11.46
CA LEU A 299 4.50 -16.29 12.67
C LEU A 299 5.11 -17.43 13.48
N GLY A 300 5.47 -18.54 12.82
CA GLY A 300 6.12 -19.68 13.47
C GLY A 300 7.45 -19.29 14.11
N THR A 301 8.28 -18.52 13.40
CA THR A 301 9.58 -18.03 13.91
C THR A 301 9.40 -17.16 15.15
N VAL A 302 8.43 -16.24 15.13
CA VAL A 302 8.12 -15.36 16.27
C VAL A 302 7.59 -16.18 17.46
N LEU A 303 6.71 -17.14 17.22
CA LEU A 303 6.14 -17.98 18.28
C LEU A 303 7.20 -18.86 18.95
N VAL A 304 8.09 -19.48 18.17
CA VAL A 304 9.19 -20.30 18.70
C VAL A 304 10.14 -19.44 19.53
N ALA A 305 10.59 -18.30 18.99
CA ALA A 305 11.49 -17.40 19.72
C ALA A 305 10.86 -16.87 21.02
N ALA A 306 9.55 -16.61 21.02
CA ALA A 306 8.81 -16.22 22.20
C ALA A 306 8.70 -17.36 23.23
N ALA A 307 8.39 -18.58 22.78
CA ALA A 307 8.33 -19.76 23.64
C ALA A 307 9.68 -20.06 24.30
N ASP A 308 10.77 -20.01 23.52
CA ASP A 308 12.14 -20.21 24.04
C ASP A 308 12.47 -19.15 25.11
N THR A 309 12.14 -17.88 24.86
CA THR A 309 12.39 -16.79 25.84
C THR A 309 11.59 -17.00 27.13
N TYR A 310 10.35 -17.52 27.03
CA TYR A 310 9.53 -17.84 28.21
C TYR A 310 10.13 -18.99 29.02
N LEU A 311 10.55 -20.07 28.35
CA LEU A 311 11.18 -21.22 29.00
C LEU A 311 12.54 -20.86 29.62
N ASP A 312 13.33 -20.01 28.96
CA ASP A 312 14.59 -19.50 29.49
C ASP A 312 14.39 -18.68 30.77
N PHE A 313 13.33 -17.88 30.83
CA PHE A 313 12.95 -17.13 32.03
C PHE A 313 12.50 -18.06 33.16
N LEU A 314 11.69 -19.08 32.87
CA LEU A 314 11.30 -20.09 33.86
C LEU A 314 12.54 -20.79 34.44
N ALA A 315 13.48 -21.17 33.58
CA ALA A 315 14.74 -21.77 34.00
C ALA A 315 15.61 -20.79 34.82
N SER A 316 15.66 -19.50 34.47
CA SER A 316 16.43 -18.50 35.23
C SER A 316 15.84 -18.27 36.62
N ARG A 317 14.52 -18.29 36.76
CA ARG A 317 13.82 -18.17 38.04
C ARG A 317 14.14 -19.35 38.98
N GLU A 318 14.17 -20.58 38.45
CA GLU A 318 14.57 -21.73 39.27
C GLU A 318 16.06 -21.65 39.64
N ARG A 319 16.94 -21.19 38.74
CA ARG A 319 18.36 -20.94 39.06
C ARG A 319 18.53 -19.90 40.15
N GLN A 320 17.75 -18.82 40.14
CA GLN A 320 17.74 -17.83 41.23
C GLN A 320 17.32 -18.49 42.55
N ARG A 321 16.25 -19.27 42.56
CA ARG A 321 15.77 -19.99 43.75
C ARG A 321 16.81 -20.96 44.32
N LEU A 322 17.55 -21.64 43.44
CA LEU A 322 18.66 -22.52 43.84
C LEU A 322 19.83 -21.72 44.43
N ALA A 323 20.18 -20.57 43.85
CA ALA A 323 21.23 -19.68 44.37
C ALA A 323 20.86 -19.08 45.74
N GLU A 324 19.59 -18.72 45.96
CA GLU A 324 19.09 -18.27 47.26
C GLU A 324 19.24 -19.35 48.33
N ARG A 325 18.87 -20.60 48.01
CA ARG A 325 19.06 -21.75 48.92
C ARG A 325 20.54 -22.04 49.18
N ALA A 326 21.40 -21.93 48.17
CA ALA A 326 22.84 -22.12 48.32
C ALA A 326 23.47 -21.06 49.23
N LEU A 327 23.04 -19.80 49.11
CA LEU A 327 23.46 -18.72 50.01
C LEU A 327 23.00 -18.98 51.46
N ALA A 328 21.73 -19.35 51.66
CA ALA A 328 21.21 -19.66 53.00
C ALA A 328 21.97 -20.83 53.66
N LEU A 329 22.33 -21.85 52.88
CA LEU A 329 23.19 -22.96 53.34
C LEU A 329 24.58 -22.46 53.71
N ALA A 330 25.22 -21.64 52.86
CA ALA A 330 26.55 -21.09 53.12
C ALA A 330 26.59 -20.21 54.39
N GLU A 331 25.54 -19.41 54.61
CA GLU A 331 25.38 -18.60 55.83
C GLU A 331 25.23 -19.48 57.07
N THR A 332 24.44 -20.56 56.99
CA THR A 332 24.28 -21.53 58.08
C THR A 332 25.62 -22.20 58.42
N ILE A 333 26.40 -22.60 57.40
CA ILE A 333 27.73 -23.18 57.59
C ILE A 333 28.64 -22.15 58.27
N HIS A 334 28.69 -20.91 57.78
CA HIS A 334 29.49 -19.84 58.37
C HIS A 334 29.14 -19.61 59.85
N GLN A 335 27.86 -19.52 60.20
CA GLN A 335 27.41 -19.39 61.59
C GLN A 335 27.84 -20.59 62.45
N SER A 336 27.69 -21.81 61.94
CA SER A 336 28.10 -23.02 62.67
C SER A 336 29.62 -23.11 62.88
N THR A 337 30.41 -22.68 61.89
CA THR A 337 31.87 -22.62 61.96
C THR A 337 32.32 -21.60 62.98
N GLN A 338 31.69 -20.42 63.01
CA GLN A 338 31.97 -19.38 64.01
C GLN A 338 31.73 -19.90 65.44
N GLN A 339 30.58 -20.53 65.69
CA GLN A 339 30.28 -21.15 66.99
C GLN A 339 31.31 -22.23 67.40
N ARG A 340 31.74 -23.06 66.44
CA ARG A 340 32.74 -24.12 66.70
C ARG A 340 34.13 -23.57 67.01
N ILE A 341 34.49 -22.41 66.46
CA ILE A 341 35.74 -21.71 66.77
C ILE A 341 35.68 -21.09 68.16
N GLU A 342 34.54 -20.52 68.56
CA GLU A 342 34.33 -19.96 69.91
C GLU A 342 34.48 -21.03 71.01
N ILE A 343 34.14 -22.29 70.69
CA ILE A 343 34.30 -23.46 71.59
C ILE A 343 35.70 -24.10 71.45
N GLY A 344 36.58 -23.57 70.59
CA GLY A 344 37.96 -24.03 70.40
C GLY A 344 38.11 -25.32 69.59
N SER A 345 37.08 -25.73 68.86
CA SER A 345 37.04 -27.01 68.12
C SER A 345 37.47 -26.93 66.65
N LEU A 346 37.58 -25.73 66.08
CA LEU A 346 38.01 -25.47 64.69
C LEU A 346 39.09 -24.38 64.62
N ALA A 347 39.87 -24.36 63.53
CA ALA A 347 40.91 -23.37 63.32
C ALA A 347 40.35 -22.06 62.74
N PRO A 348 40.93 -20.88 63.07
CA PRO A 348 40.51 -19.59 62.49
C PRO A 348 40.62 -19.51 60.96
N SER A 349 41.50 -20.31 60.35
CA SER A 349 41.62 -20.42 58.88
C SER A 349 40.34 -20.90 58.21
N ASP A 350 39.56 -21.74 58.90
CA ASP A 350 38.32 -22.31 58.35
C ASP A 350 37.19 -21.26 58.28
N LEU A 351 37.26 -20.21 59.13
CA LEU A 351 36.35 -19.07 59.04
C LEU A 351 36.55 -18.30 57.73
N VAL A 352 37.80 -18.09 57.32
CA VAL A 352 38.12 -17.36 56.08
C VAL A 352 37.58 -18.14 54.88
N THR A 353 37.73 -19.47 54.87
CA THR A 353 37.15 -20.34 53.84
C THR A 353 35.62 -20.25 53.81
N ALA A 354 34.97 -20.28 54.97
CA ALA A 354 33.51 -20.13 55.06
C ALA A 354 33.04 -18.74 54.57
N GLN A 355 33.77 -17.67 54.90
CA GLN A 355 33.49 -16.32 54.41
C GLN A 355 33.64 -16.20 52.89
N LEU A 356 34.67 -16.83 52.32
CA LEU A 356 34.86 -16.90 50.86
C LEU A 356 33.71 -17.64 50.18
N GLN A 357 33.17 -18.70 50.79
CA GLN A 357 32.03 -19.44 50.28
C GLN A 357 30.74 -18.59 50.29
N VAL A 358 30.50 -17.83 51.37
CA VAL A 358 29.37 -16.88 51.44
C VAL A 358 29.52 -15.78 50.38
N ALA A 359 30.72 -15.20 50.24
CA ALA A 359 30.98 -14.16 49.24
C ALA A 359 30.76 -14.67 47.80
N THR A 360 31.19 -15.90 47.51
CA THR A 360 30.99 -16.55 46.20
C THR A 360 29.51 -16.81 45.94
N SER A 361 28.79 -17.38 46.92
CA SER A 361 27.35 -17.65 46.82
C SER A 361 26.54 -16.36 46.64
N ARG A 362 26.95 -15.27 47.32
CA ARG A 362 26.32 -13.95 47.19
C ARG A 362 26.55 -13.35 45.80
N ARG A 363 27.77 -13.47 45.26
CA ARG A 363 28.07 -13.06 43.87
C ARG A 363 27.20 -13.83 42.89
N ASP A 364 27.11 -15.14 43.03
CA ASP A 364 26.36 -16.00 42.12
C ASP A 364 24.84 -15.71 42.19
N LEU A 365 24.32 -15.40 43.38
CA LEU A 365 22.94 -14.90 43.54
C LEU A 365 22.72 -13.59 42.80
N ILE A 366 23.62 -12.60 42.93
CA ILE A 366 23.50 -11.32 42.22
C ILE A 366 23.49 -11.54 40.70
N VAL A 367 24.35 -12.43 40.20
CA VAL A 367 24.38 -12.79 38.77
C VAL A 367 23.06 -13.44 38.35
N ALA A 368 22.53 -14.38 39.12
CA ALA A 368 21.26 -15.05 38.83
C ALA A 368 20.06 -14.08 38.86
N GLN A 369 20.03 -13.16 39.82
CA GLN A 369 19.02 -12.09 39.92
C GLN A 369 19.09 -11.14 38.71
N THR A 370 20.29 -10.70 38.35
CA THR A 370 20.51 -9.80 37.20
C THR A 370 20.06 -10.45 35.89
N ASN A 371 20.39 -11.72 35.67
CA ASN A 371 19.96 -12.46 34.49
C ASN A 371 18.43 -12.61 34.42
N THR A 372 17.78 -12.88 35.56
CA THR A 372 16.32 -13.00 35.63
C THR A 372 15.64 -11.66 35.31
N GLN A 373 16.14 -10.55 35.86
CA GLN A 373 15.63 -9.21 35.55
C GLN A 373 15.81 -8.85 34.06
N LEU A 374 16.95 -9.20 33.46
CA LEU A 374 17.20 -8.96 32.04
C LEU A 374 16.22 -9.74 31.14
N LEU A 375 15.97 -11.02 31.47
CA LEU A 375 15.00 -11.86 30.76
C LEU A 375 13.57 -11.36 30.97
N GLU A 376 13.23 -10.88 32.16
CA GLU A 376 11.93 -10.27 32.45
C GLU A 376 11.68 -9.03 31.58
N VAL A 377 12.67 -8.14 31.46
CA VAL A 377 12.58 -6.97 30.57
C VAL A 377 12.43 -7.40 29.12
N ARG A 378 13.14 -8.46 28.69
CA ARG A 378 13.02 -9.02 27.34
C ARG A 378 11.65 -9.63 27.07
N LEU A 379 11.04 -10.32 28.05
CA LEU A 379 9.67 -10.82 27.92
C LEU A 379 8.67 -9.67 27.79
N LYS A 380 8.82 -8.64 28.63
CA LYS A 380 7.97 -7.44 28.59
C LYS A 380 8.05 -6.73 27.23
N SER A 381 9.25 -6.62 26.65
CA SER A 381 9.42 -6.00 25.34
C SER A 381 8.76 -6.79 24.20
N LEU A 382 8.59 -8.11 24.34
CA LEU A 382 7.91 -8.94 23.34
C LEU A 382 6.38 -8.80 23.37
N ILE A 383 5.79 -8.50 24.54
CA ILE A 383 4.33 -8.37 24.70
C ILE A 383 3.84 -6.93 24.53
N THR A 384 4.71 -5.93 24.49
CA THR A 384 4.33 -4.52 24.32
C THR A 384 4.87 -3.95 23.00
N LYS A 385 4.06 -3.13 22.31
CA LYS A 385 4.52 -2.30 21.19
C LYS A 385 5.34 -1.10 21.67
N ALA A 386 4.99 -0.56 22.83
CA ALA A 386 5.72 0.50 23.51
C ALA A 386 5.81 0.17 25.01
N ILE A 387 7.03 0.15 25.53
CA ILE A 387 7.30 -0.03 26.96
C ILE A 387 6.98 1.31 27.65
N GLY A 388 5.74 1.47 28.10
CA GLY A 388 5.35 2.58 28.96
C GLY A 388 5.84 2.37 30.40
N PRO A 389 5.88 3.44 31.22
CA PRO A 389 6.22 3.35 32.64
C PRO A 389 5.28 2.39 33.40
N ASP A 390 4.01 2.32 33.00
CA ASP A 390 2.99 1.45 33.63
C ASP A 390 3.26 -0.04 33.41
N THR A 391 3.81 -0.42 32.25
CA THR A 391 4.19 -1.81 31.92
C THR A 391 5.52 -2.23 32.51
N ALA A 392 6.45 -1.29 32.71
CA ALA A 392 7.76 -1.57 33.27
C ALA A 392 7.69 -1.94 34.77
N ALA A 393 6.75 -1.34 35.50
CA ALA A 393 6.62 -1.49 36.95
C ALA A 393 5.97 -2.80 37.44
N ILE A 394 5.33 -3.56 36.54
CA ILE A 394 4.57 -4.77 36.92
C ILE A 394 5.49 -5.99 36.88
N GLN A 395 5.54 -6.78 37.95
CA GLN A 395 6.27 -8.05 37.96
C GLN A 395 5.56 -9.11 37.13
N PHE A 396 6.35 -9.91 36.40
CA PHE A 396 5.86 -11.06 35.66
C PHE A 396 5.85 -12.32 36.54
N GLU A 397 4.69 -12.97 36.64
CA GLU A 397 4.53 -14.23 37.36
C GLU A 397 4.09 -15.34 36.39
N PRO A 398 4.94 -16.34 36.10
CA PRO A 398 4.50 -17.49 35.34
C PRO A 398 3.49 -18.30 36.18
N THR A 399 2.45 -18.80 35.53
CA THR A 399 1.40 -19.63 36.18
C THR A 399 1.61 -21.14 35.98
N ASP A 400 2.56 -21.52 35.13
CA ASP A 400 2.92 -22.91 34.80
C ASP A 400 4.03 -23.49 35.69
#